data_AF-A0A7D9JLK4-F1
#
_entry.id   AF-A0A7D9JLK4-F1
#
_cell.length_a   1.000
_cell.length_b   1.000
_cell.length_c   1.000
_cell.angle_alpha   90.00
_cell.angle_beta   90.00
_cell.angle_gamma   90.00
#
_symmetry.space_group_name_H-M   'P 1'
#
loop_
_entity.id
_entity.type
_entity.pdbx_description
1 polymer ?
#
loop_
_entity_poly.entity_id
_entity_poly.type
_entity_poly.pdbx_seq_one_letter_code
_entity_poly.pdbx_strand_id
1 'polypeptide(L)'
;MSKDKLKQKAEQLKEKIQSRGLDISFDHDEDKENVESIDMVKHIQMKVEEMDEEANMCTSVAPETEERKSLEGDHAEHPEIANSSFAVQHAFRKAELCKQLQELTKALAMKEEIASKMVDNERITSMRKQYEVTVKELEHIIEKLEKEKAELNSALNTKKANPSALKKEKERLRELETQLSDYKKKQIEYKRLQKTKEQSDQTVTKLDAEIKGMKQMKVKLMRQMKEEAEKFRQWKLKKDKEINQLKQQSRKRQFEYKKLESVHIKQQAVLRRKTEE
;
A
#
# COMPACT_ATOMS: atom_id res chain seq x y z
N MET A 1 -47.08 -2.22 -38.23
CA MET A 1 -46.08 -1.69 -39.18
C MET A 1 -44.66 -1.53 -38.63
N SER A 2 -44.38 -1.67 -37.31
CA SER A 2 -43.02 -1.44 -36.76
C SER A 2 -42.23 -2.71 -36.41
N LYS A 3 -42.89 -3.79 -35.94
CA LYS A 3 -42.21 -5.04 -35.53
C LYS A 3 -41.62 -5.84 -36.70
N ASP A 4 -42.33 -5.92 -37.84
CA ASP A 4 -41.85 -6.72 -38.98
C ASP A 4 -40.63 -6.09 -39.65
N LYS A 5 -40.55 -4.75 -39.69
CA LYS A 5 -39.37 -4.03 -40.19
C LYS A 5 -38.14 -4.23 -39.30
N LEU A 6 -38.34 -4.35 -37.99
CA LEU A 6 -37.27 -4.65 -37.03
C LEU A 6 -36.78 -6.09 -37.16
N LYS A 7 -37.70 -7.04 -37.36
CA LYS A 7 -37.37 -8.46 -37.56
C LYS A 7 -36.59 -8.66 -38.86
N GLN A 8 -37.04 -8.02 -39.94
CA GLN A 8 -36.36 -8.05 -41.23
C GLN A 8 -34.97 -7.41 -41.19
N LYS A 9 -34.78 -6.32 -40.43
CA LYS A 9 -33.45 -5.73 -40.20
C LYS A 9 -32.52 -6.64 -39.39
N ALA A 10 -33.04 -7.37 -38.41
CA ALA A 10 -32.24 -8.30 -37.61
C ALA A 10 -31.78 -9.51 -38.46
N GLU A 11 -32.66 -10.03 -39.31
CA GLU A 11 -32.34 -11.12 -40.24
C GLU A 11 -31.27 -10.68 -41.26
N GLN A 12 -31.42 -9.47 -41.83
CA GLN A 12 -30.43 -8.89 -42.74
C GLN A 12 -29.06 -8.66 -42.09
N LEU A 13 -29.02 -8.28 -40.81
CA LEU A 13 -27.78 -8.12 -40.05
C LEU A 13 -27.12 -9.47 -39.76
N LYS A 14 -27.93 -10.49 -39.42
CA LYS A 14 -27.44 -11.84 -39.14
C LYS A 14 -26.82 -12.47 -40.39
N GLU A 15 -27.45 -12.30 -41.54
CA GLU A 15 -26.93 -12.77 -42.83
C GLU A 15 -25.64 -12.03 -43.22
N LYS A 16 -25.54 -10.73 -42.93
CA LYS A 16 -24.33 -9.92 -43.17
C LYS A 16 -23.14 -10.29 -42.29
N ILE A 17 -23.39 -10.79 -41.08
CA ILE A 17 -22.36 -11.29 -40.16
C ILE A 17 -21.86 -12.65 -40.65
N GLN A 18 -22.79 -13.52 -41.06
CA GLN A 18 -22.49 -14.85 -41.56
C GLN A 18 -21.74 -14.80 -42.92
N SER A 19 -22.06 -13.84 -43.79
CA SER A 19 -21.37 -13.63 -45.08
C SER A 19 -19.97 -13.02 -44.94
N ARG A 20 -19.62 -12.46 -43.77
CA ARG A 20 -18.31 -11.83 -43.50
C ARG A 20 -17.30 -12.78 -42.85
N GLY A 21 -17.64 -14.05 -42.67
CA GLY A 21 -16.72 -15.05 -42.13
C GLY A 21 -16.25 -14.76 -40.70
N LEU A 22 -16.99 -13.93 -39.95
CA LEU A 22 -16.80 -13.78 -38.51
C LEU A 22 -17.50 -14.98 -37.84
N ASP A 23 -16.83 -16.13 -37.93
CA ASP A 23 -17.13 -17.26 -37.06
C ASP A 23 -16.75 -16.80 -35.65
N ILE A 24 -17.74 -16.39 -34.85
CA ILE A 24 -17.53 -16.17 -33.43
C ILE A 24 -17.50 -17.57 -32.83
N SER A 25 -16.37 -18.27 -32.99
CA SER A 25 -15.99 -19.29 -32.02
C SER A 25 -15.85 -18.55 -30.70
N PHE A 26 -16.79 -18.81 -29.80
CA PHE A 26 -16.78 -18.31 -28.45
C PHE A 26 -15.71 -19.10 -27.70
N ASP A 27 -14.44 -18.72 -27.89
CA ASP A 27 -13.31 -19.27 -27.16
C ASP A 27 -13.31 -18.67 -25.75
N HIS A 28 -13.85 -19.46 -24.82
CA HIS A 28 -14.06 -19.11 -23.42
C HIS A 28 -12.75 -18.93 -22.61
N ASP A 29 -11.58 -19.16 -23.23
CA ASP A 29 -10.27 -19.11 -22.59
C ASP A 29 -9.57 -17.74 -22.75
N GLU A 30 -9.79 -16.98 -23.83
CA GLU A 30 -9.24 -15.60 -23.96
C GLU A 30 -9.89 -14.60 -23.00
N ASP A 31 -11.14 -14.85 -22.62
CA ASP A 31 -11.87 -14.00 -21.66
C ASP A 31 -11.31 -14.11 -20.23
N LYS A 32 -10.68 -15.23 -19.84
CA LYS A 32 -10.11 -15.37 -18.49
C LYS A 32 -8.84 -14.54 -18.29
N GLU A 33 -7.90 -14.61 -19.24
CA GLU A 33 -6.69 -13.78 -19.20
C GLU A 33 -7.01 -12.29 -19.34
N ASN A 34 -8.02 -11.93 -20.16
CA ASN A 34 -8.49 -10.55 -20.26
C ASN A 34 -9.19 -10.08 -18.99
N VAL A 35 -10.00 -10.91 -18.31
CA VAL A 35 -10.64 -10.55 -17.03
C VAL A 35 -9.61 -10.37 -15.92
N GLU A 36 -8.62 -11.27 -15.80
CA GLU A 36 -7.53 -11.13 -14.84
C GLU A 36 -6.66 -9.90 -15.11
N SER A 37 -6.39 -9.61 -16.40
CA SER A 37 -5.68 -8.39 -16.82
C SER A 37 -6.49 -7.13 -16.52
N ILE A 38 -7.80 -7.13 -16.75
CA ILE A 38 -8.71 -6.02 -16.43
C ILE A 38 -8.76 -5.78 -14.92
N ASP A 39 -8.81 -6.84 -14.11
CA ASP A 39 -8.83 -6.71 -12.65
C ASP A 39 -7.50 -6.22 -12.08
N MET A 40 -6.36 -6.66 -12.65
CA MET A 40 -5.06 -6.08 -12.34
C MET A 40 -4.97 -4.60 -12.73
N VAL A 41 -5.45 -4.22 -13.93
CA VAL A 41 -5.47 -2.83 -14.39
C VAL A 41 -6.36 -1.97 -13.49
N LYS A 42 -7.54 -2.44 -13.08
CA LYS A 42 -8.39 -1.74 -12.10
C LYS A 42 -7.70 -1.59 -10.75
N HIS A 43 -6.99 -2.61 -10.28
CA HIS A 43 -6.24 -2.53 -9.03
C HIS A 43 -5.10 -1.52 -9.11
N ILE A 44 -4.38 -1.47 -10.24
CA ILE A 44 -3.32 -0.49 -10.50
C ILE A 44 -3.91 0.92 -10.59
N GLN A 45 -5.02 1.10 -11.33
CA GLN A 45 -5.72 2.38 -11.44
C GLN A 45 -6.13 2.93 -10.07
N MET A 46 -6.71 2.08 -9.22
CA MET A 46 -7.07 2.43 -7.84
C MET A 46 -5.83 2.82 -7.00
N LYS A 47 -4.70 2.13 -7.20
CA LYS A 47 -3.42 2.46 -6.53
C LYS A 47 -2.85 3.80 -6.98
N VAL A 48 -2.98 4.12 -8.26
CA VAL A 48 -2.53 5.39 -8.84
C VAL A 48 -3.38 6.53 -8.29
N GLU A 49 -4.70 6.35 -8.23
CA GLU A 49 -5.60 7.32 -7.58
C GLU A 49 -5.26 7.51 -6.09
N GLU A 50 -4.95 6.43 -5.35
CA GLU A 50 -4.48 6.54 -3.96
C GLU A 50 -3.16 7.33 -3.85
N MET A 51 -2.22 7.12 -4.77
CA MET A 51 -0.94 7.85 -4.82
C MET A 51 -1.13 9.33 -5.17
N ASP A 52 -2.01 9.65 -6.12
CA ASP A 52 -2.34 11.02 -6.49
C ASP A 52 -3.06 11.74 -5.35
N GLU A 53 -3.97 11.07 -4.64
CA GLU A 53 -4.63 11.60 -3.45
C GLU A 53 -3.63 11.85 -2.30
N GLU A 54 -2.63 10.99 -2.11
CA GLU A 54 -1.55 11.20 -1.14
C GLU A 54 -0.74 12.45 -1.45
N ALA A 55 -0.35 12.62 -2.71
CA ALA A 55 0.35 13.82 -3.16
C ALA A 55 -0.50 15.07 -2.92
N ASN A 56 -1.80 14.99 -3.21
CA ASN A 56 -2.71 16.13 -3.11
C ASN A 56 -3.10 16.48 -1.65
N MET A 57 -3.12 15.50 -0.74
CA MET A 57 -3.40 15.74 0.68
C MET A 57 -2.30 16.54 1.39
N CYS A 58 -1.07 16.45 0.90
CA CYS A 58 0.09 17.11 1.50
C CYS A 58 0.45 18.47 0.87
N THR A 59 -0.04 18.77 -0.34
CA THR A 59 0.34 19.97 -1.10
C THR A 59 -0.37 21.26 -0.68
N SER A 60 -1.50 21.19 0.02
CA SER A 60 -2.28 22.39 0.40
C SER A 60 -1.98 22.87 1.83
N VAL A 61 -0.79 23.44 2.03
CA VAL A 61 -0.52 24.34 3.18
C VAL A 61 -0.97 25.79 2.88
N ALA A 62 -1.31 26.10 1.62
CA ALA A 62 -1.94 27.35 1.25
C ALA A 62 -3.48 27.26 1.40
N PRO A 63 -4.16 28.34 1.82
CA PRO A 63 -5.61 28.34 1.91
C PRO A 63 -6.18 28.04 0.53
N GLU A 64 -7.04 27.02 0.45
CA GLU A 64 -7.82 26.68 -0.74
C GLU A 64 -8.62 27.92 -1.17
N THR A 65 -8.07 28.66 -2.14
CA THR A 65 -8.80 29.49 -3.08
C THR A 65 -9.35 28.56 -4.15
N GLU A 66 -10.42 27.84 -3.82
CA GLU A 66 -11.30 27.32 -4.87
C GLU A 66 -11.85 28.53 -5.63
N GLU A 67 -11.52 28.60 -6.92
CA GLU A 67 -12.08 29.53 -7.88
C GLU A 67 -13.61 29.43 -7.88
N ARG A 68 -14.27 30.33 -7.16
CA ARG A 68 -15.66 30.67 -7.48
C ARG A 68 -15.65 31.64 -8.65
N LYS A 69 -16.16 31.18 -9.78
CA LYS A 69 -16.60 32.02 -10.89
C LYS A 69 -17.31 33.26 -10.36
N SER A 70 -16.76 34.40 -10.76
CA SER A 70 -17.18 35.75 -10.45
C SER A 70 -18.68 35.97 -10.66
N LEU A 71 -19.32 36.54 -9.64
CA LEU A 71 -20.36 37.54 -9.85
C LEU A 71 -19.82 38.82 -9.23
N GLU A 72 -19.59 39.81 -10.09
CA GLU A 72 -18.98 41.09 -9.77
C GLU A 72 -19.62 41.76 -8.55
N GLY A 73 -18.78 42.26 -7.65
CA GLY A 73 -19.19 42.92 -6.42
C GLY A 73 -18.00 43.10 -5.48
N ASP A 74 -17.17 44.09 -5.80
CA ASP A 74 -16.08 44.68 -5.03
C ASP A 74 -16.16 44.46 -3.48
N HIS A 75 -15.28 43.61 -2.94
CA HIS A 75 -14.41 43.86 -1.77
C HIS A 75 -13.86 42.56 -1.13
N ALA A 76 -12.52 42.52 -1.09
CA ALA A 76 -11.65 41.89 -0.09
C ALA A 76 -11.73 40.36 0.13
N GLU A 77 -10.64 39.71 -0.26
CA GLU A 77 -10.13 38.46 0.32
C GLU A 77 -10.39 38.41 1.83
N HIS A 78 -10.76 37.25 2.35
CA HIS A 78 -11.43 37.06 3.63
C HIS A 78 -10.43 36.82 4.79
N PRO A 79 -9.79 37.84 5.40
CA PRO A 79 -8.63 37.65 6.27
C PRO A 79 -9.07 37.18 7.67
N GLU A 80 -10.33 37.46 8.05
CA GLU A 80 -10.90 37.09 9.35
C GLU A 80 -11.06 35.57 9.55
N ILE A 81 -11.27 34.79 8.48
CA ILE A 81 -11.42 33.32 8.60
C ILE A 81 -10.05 32.68 8.76
N ALA A 82 -9.04 33.19 8.06
CA ALA A 82 -7.66 32.72 8.15
C ALA A 82 -7.06 32.91 9.55
N ASN A 83 -7.45 33.99 10.26
CA ASN A 83 -7.02 34.27 11.64
C ASN A 83 -7.87 33.60 12.73
N SER A 84 -8.82 32.74 12.37
CA SER A 84 -9.56 31.97 13.36
C SER A 84 -8.64 30.96 14.05
N SER A 85 -8.68 30.90 15.39
CA SER A 85 -7.98 29.89 16.20
C SER A 85 -8.20 28.46 15.66
N PHE A 86 -9.41 28.14 15.18
CA PHE A 86 -9.72 26.83 14.61
C PHE A 86 -9.03 26.58 13.26
N ALA A 87 -8.90 27.60 12.40
CA ALA A 87 -8.21 27.47 11.11
C ALA A 87 -6.70 27.28 11.29
N VAL A 88 -6.09 28.01 12.23
CA VAL A 88 -4.69 27.83 12.59
C VAL A 88 -4.45 26.43 13.17
N GLN A 89 -5.33 25.96 14.06
CA GLN A 89 -5.23 24.62 14.64
C GLN A 89 -5.41 23.52 13.59
N HIS A 90 -6.33 23.69 12.63
CA HIS A 90 -6.50 22.76 11.52
C HIS A 90 -5.26 22.70 10.63
N ALA A 91 -4.68 23.85 10.28
CA ALA A 91 -3.44 23.90 9.49
C ALA A 91 -2.28 23.18 10.19
N PHE A 92 -2.11 23.41 11.50
CA PHE A 92 -1.09 22.71 12.29
C PHE A 92 -1.33 21.19 12.30
N ARG A 93 -2.58 20.76 12.53
CA ARG A 93 -2.90 19.34 12.57
C ARG A 93 -2.76 18.65 11.22
N LYS A 94 -3.14 19.34 10.14
CA LYS A 94 -2.89 18.89 8.77
C LYS A 94 -1.40 18.70 8.52
N ALA A 95 -0.57 19.67 8.86
CA ALA A 95 0.89 19.57 8.71
C ALA A 95 1.47 18.39 9.49
N GLU A 96 0.99 18.15 10.71
CA GLU A 96 1.41 17.01 11.53
C GLU A 96 1.01 15.66 10.91
N LEU A 97 -0.23 15.52 10.44
CA LEU A 97 -0.67 14.27 9.79
C LEU A 97 0.07 14.03 8.46
N CYS A 98 0.34 15.08 7.70
CA CYS A 98 1.16 15.02 6.50
C CYS A 98 2.58 14.51 6.80
N LYS A 99 3.21 15.04 7.84
CA LYS A 99 4.53 14.59 8.29
C LYS A 99 4.51 13.10 8.67
N GLN A 100 3.52 12.68 9.46
CA GLN A 100 3.36 11.27 9.84
C GLN A 100 3.17 10.36 8.60
N LEU A 101 2.41 10.82 7.60
CA LEU A 101 2.18 10.06 6.38
C LEU A 101 3.46 9.92 5.54
N GLN A 102 4.25 10.99 5.43
CA GLN A 102 5.54 10.96 4.74
C GLN A 102 6.55 10.04 5.44
N GLU A 103 6.67 10.16 6.77
CA GLU A 103 7.54 9.30 7.57
C GLU A 103 7.15 7.82 7.46
N LEU A 104 5.85 7.54 7.57
CA LEU A 104 5.32 6.18 7.44
C LEU A 104 5.57 5.62 6.04
N THR A 105 5.38 6.42 4.99
CA THR A 105 5.62 6.01 3.60
C THR A 105 7.09 5.72 3.35
N LYS A 106 8.00 6.58 3.84
CA LYS A 106 9.45 6.36 3.73
C LYS A 106 9.87 5.10 4.49
N ALA A 107 9.37 4.93 5.71
CA ALA A 107 9.67 3.75 6.54
C ALA A 107 9.13 2.46 5.91
N LEU A 108 7.94 2.52 5.30
CA LEU A 108 7.37 1.40 4.55
C LEU A 108 8.26 1.02 3.36
N ALA A 109 8.65 1.99 2.54
CA ALA A 109 9.50 1.77 1.37
C ALA A 109 10.85 1.14 1.77
N MET A 110 11.50 1.64 2.83
CA MET A 110 12.74 1.05 3.34
C MET A 110 12.55 -0.38 3.82
N LYS A 111 11.44 -0.69 4.52
CA LYS A 111 11.15 -2.06 4.98
C LYS A 111 10.83 -3.00 3.82
N GLU A 112 10.07 -2.54 2.83
CA GLU A 112 9.75 -3.32 1.62
C GLU A 112 11.02 -3.62 0.82
N GLU A 113 11.94 -2.67 0.69
CA GLU A 113 13.23 -2.89 0.04
C GLU A 113 14.07 -3.94 0.78
N ILE A 114 14.13 -3.87 2.12
CA ILE A 114 14.84 -4.87 2.93
C ILE A 114 14.20 -6.25 2.77
N ALA A 115 12.86 -6.34 2.83
CA ALA A 115 12.15 -7.59 2.66
C ALA A 115 12.40 -8.20 1.27
N SER A 116 12.33 -7.38 0.20
CA SER A 116 12.67 -7.82 -1.17
C SER A 116 14.08 -8.38 -1.22
N LYS A 117 15.09 -7.66 -0.72
CA LYS A 117 16.48 -8.14 -0.70
C LYS A 117 16.69 -9.43 0.10
N MET A 118 15.87 -9.67 1.14
CA MET A 118 15.93 -10.92 1.91
C MET A 118 15.30 -12.10 1.14
N VAL A 119 14.27 -11.85 0.32
CA VAL A 119 13.60 -12.86 -0.52
C VAL A 119 14.37 -13.12 -1.83
N ASP A 120 14.84 -12.05 -2.49
CA ASP A 120 15.61 -12.05 -3.75
C ASP A 120 17.00 -12.66 -3.61
N ASN A 121 17.41 -13.01 -2.39
CA ASN A 121 18.57 -13.86 -2.15
C ASN A 121 18.25 -15.31 -2.59
N GLU A 122 17.88 -15.51 -3.86
CA GLU A 122 17.62 -16.80 -4.53
C GLU A 122 18.74 -17.80 -4.28
N ARG A 123 19.96 -17.29 -4.11
CA ARG A 123 21.13 -18.06 -3.68
C ARG A 123 20.85 -18.83 -2.40
N ILE A 124 20.23 -18.22 -1.39
CA ILE A 124 19.88 -18.88 -0.12
C ILE A 124 18.80 -19.95 -0.33
N THR A 125 17.80 -19.70 -1.18
CA THR A 125 16.72 -20.65 -1.46
C THR A 125 17.19 -21.87 -2.28
N SER A 126 18.01 -21.65 -3.29
CA SER A 126 18.63 -22.73 -4.09
C SER A 126 19.61 -23.56 -3.24
N MET A 127 20.45 -22.86 -2.47
CA MET A 127 21.41 -23.48 -1.56
C MET A 127 20.71 -24.28 -0.45
N ARG A 128 19.54 -23.84 0.04
CA ARG A 128 18.66 -24.62 0.95
C ARG A 128 18.28 -25.97 0.33
N LYS A 129 17.80 -25.97 -0.91
CA LYS A 129 17.34 -27.19 -1.59
C LYS A 129 18.50 -28.17 -1.80
N GLN A 130 19.67 -27.66 -2.15
CA GLN A 130 20.90 -28.45 -2.25
C GLN A 130 21.34 -29.02 -0.90
N TYR A 131 21.26 -28.25 0.19
CA TYR A 131 21.64 -28.71 1.52
C TYR A 131 20.68 -29.75 2.09
N GLU A 132 19.38 -29.59 1.86
CA GLU A 132 18.38 -30.56 2.30
C GLU A 132 18.55 -31.91 1.61
N VAL A 133 18.92 -31.91 0.32
CA VAL A 133 19.28 -33.12 -0.42
C VAL A 133 20.59 -33.72 0.09
N THR A 134 21.60 -32.88 0.30
CA THR A 134 22.93 -33.35 0.75
C THR A 134 22.85 -33.98 2.14
N VAL A 135 22.09 -33.41 3.08
CA VAL A 135 21.91 -33.98 4.42
C VAL A 135 21.28 -35.37 4.35
N LYS A 136 20.21 -35.54 3.57
CA LYS A 136 19.54 -36.84 3.40
C LYS A 136 20.49 -37.88 2.80
N GLU A 137 21.28 -37.48 1.81
CA GLU A 137 22.28 -38.35 1.20
C GLU A 137 23.36 -38.77 2.21
N LEU A 138 23.85 -37.82 3.02
CA LEU A 138 24.84 -38.13 4.06
C LEU A 138 24.28 -39.06 5.13
N GLU A 139 23.03 -38.87 5.56
CA GLU A 139 22.35 -39.76 6.50
C GLU A 139 22.20 -41.17 5.93
N HIS A 140 21.84 -41.29 4.66
CA HIS A 140 21.74 -42.58 3.97
C HIS A 140 23.10 -43.28 3.84
N ILE A 141 24.16 -42.55 3.51
CA ILE A 141 25.52 -43.09 3.43
C ILE A 141 25.98 -43.57 4.81
N ILE A 142 25.72 -42.82 5.88
CA ILE A 142 26.05 -43.22 7.26
C ILE A 142 25.33 -44.53 7.61
N GLU A 143 24.02 -44.65 7.38
CA GLU A 143 23.27 -45.88 7.64
C GLU A 143 23.85 -47.08 6.88
N LYS A 144 24.17 -46.90 5.60
CA LYS A 144 24.74 -47.96 4.77
C LYS A 144 26.10 -48.42 5.30
N LEU A 145 26.97 -47.47 5.65
CA LEU A 145 28.30 -47.77 6.20
C LEU A 145 28.24 -48.41 7.58
N GLU A 146 27.29 -48.00 8.44
CA GLU A 146 27.07 -48.62 9.75
C GLU A 146 26.62 -50.08 9.60
N LYS A 147 25.75 -50.36 8.62
CA LYS A 147 25.31 -51.73 8.30
C LYS A 147 26.45 -52.59 7.77
N GLU A 148 27.23 -52.09 6.83
CA GLU A 148 28.38 -52.79 6.25
C GLU A 148 29.47 -53.06 7.32
N LYS A 149 29.70 -52.10 8.23
CA LYS A 149 30.58 -52.29 9.39
C LYS A 149 30.08 -53.40 10.32
N ALA A 150 28.77 -53.48 10.58
CA ALA A 150 28.18 -54.54 11.40
C ALA A 150 28.31 -55.92 10.75
N GLU A 151 28.07 -56.01 9.44
CA GLU A 151 28.22 -57.24 8.66
C GLU A 151 29.68 -57.74 8.63
N LEU A 152 30.65 -56.85 8.40
CA LEU A 152 32.07 -57.19 8.42
C LEU A 152 32.54 -57.61 9.82
N ASN A 153 32.13 -56.92 10.89
CA ASN A 153 32.45 -57.34 12.26
C ASN A 153 31.90 -58.74 12.58
N SER A 154 30.67 -59.04 12.10
CA SER A 154 30.08 -60.37 12.24
C SER A 154 30.89 -61.43 11.46
N ALA A 155 31.32 -61.11 10.23
CA ALA A 155 32.14 -61.99 9.40
C ALA A 155 33.55 -62.25 9.99
N LEU A 156 34.18 -61.24 10.57
CA LEU A 156 35.47 -61.33 11.26
C LEU A 156 35.40 -62.18 12.52
N ASN A 157 34.31 -62.07 13.28
CA ASN A 157 34.08 -62.89 14.47
C ASN A 157 33.78 -64.37 14.13
N THR A 158 33.39 -64.67 12.89
CA THR A 158 32.98 -66.02 12.46
C THR A 158 34.03 -66.75 11.60
N LYS A 159 35.04 -66.07 11.03
CA LYS A 159 36.06 -66.70 10.17
C LYS A 159 37.49 -66.60 10.72
N LYS A 160 38.18 -67.75 10.86
CA LYS A 160 39.66 -67.80 11.00
C LYS A 160 40.29 -67.52 9.62
N ALA A 161 40.65 -66.27 9.35
CA ALA A 161 41.19 -65.83 8.06
C ALA A 161 42.72 -65.66 8.05
N ASN A 162 43.27 -65.66 6.83
CA ASN A 162 44.67 -65.49 6.46
C ASN A 162 45.23 -64.07 6.74
N PRO A 163 46.52 -63.91 7.11
CA PRO A 163 47.06 -62.64 7.64
C PRO A 163 47.01 -61.43 6.67
N SER A 164 47.13 -61.65 5.36
CA SER A 164 47.11 -60.56 4.38
C SER A 164 45.71 -60.01 4.12
N ALA A 165 44.68 -60.87 4.16
CA ALA A 165 43.28 -60.47 4.05
C ALA A 165 42.86 -59.64 5.26
N LEU A 166 43.24 -60.08 6.47
CA LEU A 166 43.05 -59.35 7.72
C LEU A 166 43.68 -57.95 7.72
N LYS A 167 44.82 -57.77 7.03
CA LYS A 167 45.49 -56.46 6.95
C LYS A 167 44.73 -55.49 6.03
N LYS A 168 44.29 -55.95 4.85
CA LYS A 168 43.45 -55.15 3.94
C LYS A 168 42.11 -54.77 4.57
N GLU A 169 41.51 -55.69 5.31
CA GLU A 169 40.24 -55.46 6.00
C GLU A 169 40.39 -54.42 7.13
N LYS A 170 41.51 -54.44 7.88
CA LYS A 170 41.84 -53.40 8.87
C LYS A 170 42.10 -52.02 8.26
N GLU A 171 42.77 -51.95 7.11
CA GLU A 171 42.95 -50.68 6.39
C GLU A 171 41.62 -50.12 5.90
N ARG A 172 40.76 -50.98 5.32
CA ARG A 172 39.41 -50.60 4.90
C ARG A 172 38.56 -50.10 6.07
N LEU A 173 38.65 -50.75 7.24
CA LEU A 173 37.94 -50.33 8.44
C LEU A 173 38.38 -48.94 8.91
N ARG A 174 39.68 -48.66 8.94
CA ARG A 174 40.21 -47.33 9.30
C ARG A 174 39.76 -46.24 8.33
N GLU A 175 39.71 -46.56 7.04
CA GLU A 175 39.26 -45.63 6.02
C GLU A 175 37.76 -45.31 6.20
N LEU A 176 36.94 -46.32 6.46
CA LEU A 176 35.51 -46.15 6.78
C LEU A 176 35.30 -45.35 8.08
N GLU A 177 36.10 -45.57 9.12
CA GLU A 177 36.04 -44.79 10.36
C GLU A 177 36.40 -43.32 10.16
N THR A 178 37.38 -43.05 9.28
CA THR A 178 37.75 -41.68 8.90
C THR A 178 36.59 -41.00 8.16
N GLN A 179 36.00 -41.68 7.17
CA GLN A 179 34.85 -41.16 6.42
C GLN A 179 33.64 -40.91 7.33
N LEU A 180 33.36 -41.81 8.26
CA LEU A 180 32.25 -41.65 9.22
C LEU A 180 32.45 -40.44 10.14
N SER A 181 33.69 -40.19 10.58
CA SER A 181 34.05 -38.99 11.35
C SER A 181 33.80 -37.71 10.54
N ASP A 182 34.20 -37.70 9.28
CA ASP A 182 34.01 -36.53 8.40
C ASP A 182 32.53 -36.30 8.07
N TYR A 183 31.75 -37.35 7.85
CA TYR A 183 30.30 -37.22 7.65
C TYR A 183 29.58 -36.72 8.90
N LYS A 184 30.00 -37.15 10.09
CA LYS A 184 29.46 -36.61 11.36
C LYS A 184 29.75 -35.12 11.52
N LYS A 185 30.97 -34.66 11.17
CA LYS A 185 31.31 -33.22 11.20
C LYS A 185 30.44 -32.42 10.24
N LYS A 186 30.26 -32.89 9.00
CA LYS A 186 29.36 -32.27 8.01
C LYS A 186 27.93 -32.21 8.52
N GLN A 187 27.42 -33.28 9.15
CA GLN A 187 26.06 -33.29 9.71
C GLN A 187 25.87 -32.21 10.79
N ILE A 188 26.86 -31.99 11.65
CA ILE A 188 26.82 -30.93 12.68
C ILE A 188 26.80 -29.54 12.02
N GLU A 189 27.65 -29.32 11.02
CA GLU A 189 27.70 -28.06 10.28
C GLU A 189 26.36 -27.76 9.58
N TYR A 190 25.76 -28.77 8.94
CA TYR A 190 24.44 -28.64 8.32
C TYR A 190 23.33 -28.33 9.33
N LYS A 191 23.31 -29.01 10.49
CA LYS A 191 22.34 -28.71 11.56
C LYS A 191 22.49 -27.28 12.07
N ARG A 192 23.72 -26.80 12.22
CA ARG A 192 23.99 -25.40 12.59
C ARG A 192 23.46 -24.43 11.54
N LEU A 193 23.70 -24.71 10.26
CA LEU A 193 23.25 -23.88 9.15
C LEU A 193 21.73 -23.85 9.01
N GLN A 194 21.07 -25.00 9.20
CA GLN A 194 19.61 -25.10 9.24
C GLN A 194 19.01 -24.19 10.32
N LYS A 195 19.59 -24.19 11.53
CA LYS A 195 19.14 -23.32 12.63
C LYS A 195 19.27 -21.83 12.31
N THR A 196 20.40 -21.41 11.74
CA THR A 196 20.60 -20.01 11.30
C THR A 196 19.55 -19.62 10.26
N LYS A 197 19.21 -20.54 9.36
CA LYS A 197 18.21 -20.32 8.31
C LYS A 197 16.78 -20.24 8.87
N GLU A 198 16.39 -21.12 9.79
CA GLU A 198 15.10 -21.03 10.49
C GLU A 198 14.92 -19.67 11.21
N GLN A 199 15.99 -19.14 11.81
CA GLN A 199 15.99 -17.81 12.41
C GLN A 199 15.80 -16.69 11.36
N SER A 200 16.41 -16.83 10.18
CA SER A 200 16.21 -15.90 9.06
C SER A 200 14.77 -15.92 8.57
N ASP A 201 14.17 -17.10 8.36
CA ASP A 201 12.79 -17.25 7.91
C ASP A 201 11.79 -16.63 8.90
N GLN A 202 12.03 -16.80 10.21
CA GLN A 202 11.23 -16.14 11.26
C GLN A 202 11.36 -14.62 11.19
N THR A 203 12.54 -14.10 10.85
CA THR A 203 12.76 -12.66 10.67
C THR A 203 11.99 -12.12 9.46
N VAL A 204 12.03 -12.84 8.33
CA VAL A 204 11.25 -12.49 7.13
C VAL A 204 9.75 -12.47 7.43
N THR A 205 9.24 -13.51 8.10
CA THR A 205 7.82 -13.59 8.47
C THR A 205 7.39 -12.43 9.38
N LYS A 206 8.24 -12.03 10.33
CA LYS A 206 7.99 -10.87 11.19
C LYS A 206 7.98 -9.57 10.39
N LEU A 207 8.95 -9.37 9.49
CA LEU A 207 9.01 -8.19 8.62
C LEU A 207 7.76 -8.09 7.72
N ASP A 208 7.29 -9.19 7.15
CA ASP A 208 6.06 -9.20 6.34
C ASP A 208 4.82 -8.80 7.15
N ALA A 209 4.71 -9.31 8.39
CA ALA A 209 3.63 -8.94 9.29
C ALA A 209 3.68 -7.44 9.68
N GLU A 210 4.88 -6.91 9.93
CA GLU A 210 5.08 -5.48 10.19
C GLU A 210 4.73 -4.61 8.98
N ILE A 211 5.16 -4.98 7.78
CA ILE A 211 4.83 -4.27 6.52
C ILE A 211 3.30 -4.24 6.34
N LYS A 212 2.62 -5.38 6.55
CA LYS A 212 1.16 -5.45 6.49
C LYS A 212 0.51 -4.51 7.53
N GLY A 213 1.03 -4.49 8.75
CA GLY A 213 0.57 -3.57 9.80
C GLY A 213 0.77 -2.10 9.43
N MET A 214 1.94 -1.74 8.87
CA MET A 214 2.24 -0.38 8.43
C MET A 214 1.36 0.06 7.25
N LYS A 215 1.05 -0.83 6.30
CA LYS A 215 0.08 -0.57 5.23
C LYS A 215 -1.31 -0.24 5.79
N GLN A 216 -1.77 -1.03 6.76
CA GLN A 216 -3.06 -0.75 7.43
C GLN A 216 -3.03 0.58 8.19
N MET A 217 -1.93 0.89 8.88
CA MET A 217 -1.75 2.16 9.57
C MET A 217 -1.78 3.33 8.58
N LYS A 218 -1.17 3.17 7.40
CA LYS A 218 -1.15 4.17 6.33
C LYS A 218 -2.56 4.47 5.82
N VAL A 219 -3.33 3.44 5.52
CA VAL A 219 -4.74 3.59 5.10
C VAL A 219 -5.59 4.26 6.18
N LYS A 220 -5.40 3.88 7.45
CA LYS A 220 -6.09 4.54 8.58
C LYS A 220 -5.75 6.02 8.69
N LEU A 221 -4.46 6.37 8.54
CA LEU A 221 -3.99 7.74 8.59
C LEU A 221 -4.56 8.58 7.45
N MET A 222 -4.56 8.05 6.22
CA MET A 222 -5.19 8.72 5.06
C MET A 222 -6.68 8.97 5.30
N ARG A 223 -7.41 7.98 5.82
CA ARG A 223 -8.82 8.14 6.17
C ARG A 223 -9.01 9.25 7.21
N GLN A 224 -8.17 9.29 8.24
CA GLN A 224 -8.23 10.35 9.26
C GLN A 224 -8.01 11.73 8.65
N MET A 225 -7.04 11.88 7.75
CA MET A 225 -6.78 13.14 7.05
C MET A 225 -7.99 13.59 6.22
N LYS A 226 -8.65 12.67 5.49
CA LYS A 226 -9.89 12.95 4.76
C LYS A 226 -11.02 13.42 5.69
N GLU A 227 -11.20 12.75 6.82
CA GLU A 227 -12.22 13.13 7.80
C GLU A 227 -11.94 14.51 8.44
N GLU A 228 -10.68 14.85 8.71
CA GLU A 228 -10.30 16.15 9.24
C GLU A 228 -10.42 17.27 8.21
N ALA A 229 -10.13 17.00 6.93
CA ALA A 229 -10.36 17.93 5.83
C ALA A 229 -11.86 18.25 5.67
N GLU A 230 -12.72 17.23 5.67
CA GLU A 230 -14.17 17.41 5.54
C GLU A 230 -14.77 18.18 6.73
N LYS A 231 -14.32 17.91 7.95
CA LYS A 231 -14.72 18.70 9.14
C LYS A 231 -14.38 20.17 8.99
N PHE A 232 -13.20 20.49 8.49
CA PHE A 232 -12.79 21.87 8.25
C PHE A 232 -13.59 22.53 7.13
N ARG A 233 -13.85 21.83 6.04
CA ARG A 233 -14.70 22.31 4.93
C ARG A 233 -16.09 22.70 5.42
N GLN A 234 -16.72 21.85 6.24
CA GLN A 234 -18.04 22.13 6.83
C GLN A 234 -18.01 23.33 7.78
N TRP A 235 -16.95 23.45 8.60
CA TRP A 235 -16.77 24.59 9.48
C TRP A 235 -16.59 25.90 8.71
N LYS A 236 -15.75 25.91 7.66
CA LYS A 236 -15.51 27.06 6.78
C LYS A 236 -16.81 27.52 6.14
N LEU A 237 -17.60 26.59 5.59
CA LEU A 237 -18.92 26.88 5.02
C LEU A 237 -19.88 27.52 6.02
N LYS A 238 -19.90 27.07 7.28
CA LYS A 238 -20.73 27.68 8.34
C LYS A 238 -20.26 29.10 8.65
N LYS A 239 -18.94 29.33 8.74
CA LYS A 239 -18.38 30.65 9.01
C LYS A 239 -18.59 31.63 7.86
N ASP A 240 -18.45 31.19 6.62
CA ASP A 240 -18.75 32.00 5.43
C ASP A 240 -20.22 32.47 5.44
N LYS A 241 -21.15 31.57 5.79
CA LYS A 241 -22.58 31.92 5.91
C LYS A 241 -22.81 32.96 7.00
N GLU A 242 -22.22 32.79 8.18
CA GLU A 242 -22.31 33.73 9.30
C GLU A 242 -21.79 35.11 8.90
N ILE A 243 -20.62 35.17 8.25
CA ILE A 243 -20.04 36.44 7.85
C ILE A 243 -20.88 37.13 6.77
N ASN A 244 -21.40 36.39 5.79
CA ASN A 244 -22.28 36.96 4.78
C ASN A 244 -23.56 37.56 5.40
N GLN A 245 -24.13 36.91 6.41
CA GLN A 245 -25.27 37.45 7.16
C GLN A 245 -24.90 38.74 7.92
N LEU A 246 -23.74 38.76 8.60
CA LEU A 246 -23.25 39.94 9.32
C LEU A 246 -22.97 41.11 8.37
N LYS A 247 -22.34 40.85 7.21
CA LYS A 247 -22.10 41.85 6.16
C LYS A 247 -23.43 42.42 5.65
N GLN A 248 -24.43 41.58 5.41
CA GLN A 248 -25.76 42.03 4.98
C GLN A 248 -26.45 42.89 6.05
N GLN A 249 -26.40 42.50 7.32
CA GLN A 249 -26.96 43.30 8.42
C GLN A 249 -26.23 44.63 8.59
N SER A 250 -24.91 44.64 8.47
CA SER A 250 -24.09 45.85 8.53
C SER A 250 -24.49 46.84 7.42
N ARG A 251 -24.64 46.36 6.18
CA ARG A 251 -25.13 47.17 5.05
C ARG A 251 -26.51 47.77 5.32
N LYS A 252 -27.45 46.98 5.88
CA LYS A 252 -28.79 47.48 6.28
C LYS A 252 -28.70 48.58 7.34
N ARG A 253 -27.91 48.35 8.40
CA ARG A 253 -27.70 49.34 9.47
C ARG A 253 -27.07 50.63 8.95
N GLN A 254 -26.07 50.54 8.06
CA GLN A 254 -25.45 51.71 7.43
C GLN A 254 -26.45 52.51 6.59
N PHE A 255 -27.32 51.84 5.86
CA PHE A 255 -28.38 52.51 5.09
C PHE A 255 -29.37 53.23 6.01
N GLU A 256 -29.82 52.59 7.09
CA GLU A 256 -30.70 53.19 8.09
C GLU A 256 -30.05 54.40 8.76
N TYR A 257 -28.76 54.29 9.12
CA TYR A 257 -27.99 55.38 9.71
C TYR A 257 -27.92 56.59 8.76
N LYS A 258 -27.55 56.39 7.49
CA LYS A 258 -27.52 57.46 6.49
C LYS A 258 -28.89 58.10 6.26
N LYS A 259 -29.96 57.30 6.30
CA LYS A 259 -31.34 57.82 6.20
C LYS A 259 -31.68 58.72 7.38
N LEU A 260 -31.36 58.29 8.61
CA LEU A 260 -31.61 59.06 9.82
C LEU A 260 -30.76 60.34 9.87
N GLU A 261 -29.49 60.26 9.48
CA GLU A 261 -28.58 61.40 9.35
C GLU A 261 -29.12 62.45 8.37
N SER A 262 -29.59 62.02 7.19
CA SER A 262 -30.23 62.93 6.22
C SER A 262 -31.48 63.62 6.79
N VAL A 263 -32.30 62.90 7.55
CA VAL A 263 -33.47 63.47 8.24
C VAL A 263 -33.03 64.48 9.31
N HIS A 264 -32.01 64.15 10.10
CA HIS A 264 -31.49 65.03 11.15
C HIS A 264 -30.91 66.33 10.58
N ILE A 265 -30.12 66.25 9.50
CA ILE A 265 -29.56 67.43 8.81
C ILE A 265 -30.70 68.35 8.31
N LYS A 266 -31.74 67.76 7.71
CA LYS A 266 -32.92 68.53 7.26
C LYS A 266 -33.65 69.21 8.42
N GLN A 267 -33.87 68.49 9.52
CA GLN A 267 -34.50 69.06 10.72
C GLN A 267 -33.66 70.20 11.31
N GLN A 268 -32.34 70.02 11.41
CA GLN A 268 -31.43 71.04 11.91
C GLN A 268 -31.44 72.30 11.02
N ALA A 269 -31.47 72.15 9.69
CA ALA A 269 -31.56 73.27 8.77
C ALA A 269 -32.87 74.06 8.94
N VAL A 270 -34.00 73.38 9.13
CA VAL A 270 -35.30 74.03 9.40
C VAL A 270 -35.26 74.78 10.74
N LEU A 271 -34.69 74.17 11.79
CA LEU A 271 -34.57 74.83 13.09
C LEU A 271 -33.70 76.08 13.03
N ARG A 272 -32.56 76.05 12.32
CA ARG A 272 -31.70 77.22 12.13
C ARG A 272 -32.42 78.38 11.44
N ARG A 273 -33.14 78.10 10.34
CA ARG A 273 -33.95 79.13 9.65
C ARG A 273 -34.97 79.78 10.59
N LYS A 274 -35.68 78.97 11.39
CA LYS A 274 -36.67 79.47 12.35
C LYS A 274 -36.07 80.31 13.49
N THR A 275 -34.79 80.15 13.82
CA THR A 275 -34.12 80.94 14.87
C THR A 275 -33.45 82.19 14.32
N GLU A 276 -33.24 82.27 13.00
CA GLU A 276 -32.62 83.40 12.31
C GLU A 276 -33.66 84.38 11.72
N GLU A 277 -34.90 83.92 11.51
CA GLU A 277 -36.12 84.73 11.24
C GLU A 277 -36.68 85.37 12.51
#